data_AF-A0A813BVN5-F1
#
_entry.id   AF-A0A813BVN5-F1
#
_cell.length_a   1.000
_cell.length_b   1.000
_cell.length_c   1.000
_cell.angle_alpha   90.00
_cell.angle_beta   90.00
_cell.angle_gamma   90.00
#
_symmetry.space_group_name_H-M   'P 1'
#
loop_
_entity.id
_entity.type
_entity.pdbx_description
1 polymer ?
#
loop_
_entity_poly.entity_id
_entity_poly.type
_entity_poly.pdbx_seq_one_letter_code
_entity_poly.pdbx_strand_id
1 'polypeptide(L)'
;MPDGRILDLPDVTFTARYWKDGKVLMLAPSFLGWVGIHTGMRMDGWTFEQNMRHPLDRAKSLQAFKAGKGDLYGWRVRQIMETSPTYQGALTSLTNTRVMAPMYFILSGKGKYEGAVITKDLGDDHLAGTPEVRQLNEADGTWYLLQTNDDVNKLPE
;
A
#
# COMPACT_ATOMS: atom_id res chain seq x y z
N MET A 1 -2.93 16.60 -26.33
CA MET A 1 -3.06 18.06 -26.11
C MET A 1 -3.27 18.75 -27.46
N PRO A 2 -3.82 19.98 -27.52
CA PRO A 2 -4.01 20.70 -28.80
C PRO A 2 -2.73 20.85 -29.64
N ASP A 3 -1.56 20.66 -29.03
CA ASP A 3 -0.24 20.68 -29.65
C ASP A 3 0.33 19.29 -30.02
N GLY A 4 -0.49 18.23 -29.98
CA GLY A 4 -0.08 16.88 -30.34
C GLY A 4 0.76 16.15 -29.28
N ARG A 5 1.06 16.76 -28.13
CA ARG A 5 1.75 16.05 -27.04
C ARG A 5 0.86 14.97 -26.44
N ILE A 6 1.46 13.80 -26.22
CA ILE A 6 0.97 12.73 -25.37
C ILE A 6 1.56 13.00 -23.98
N LEU A 7 0.70 13.19 -22.98
CA LEU A 7 1.14 13.28 -21.59
C LEU A 7 1.37 11.86 -21.08
N ASP A 8 2.48 11.64 -20.40
CA ASP A 8 2.75 10.40 -19.66
C ASP A 8 2.72 10.68 -18.14
N LEU A 9 2.85 9.63 -17.31
CA LEU A 9 2.79 9.72 -15.86
C LEU A 9 3.68 10.83 -15.28
N PRO A 10 4.95 11.03 -15.70
CA PRO A 10 5.77 12.11 -15.18
C PRO A 10 5.17 13.51 -15.41
N ASP A 11 4.52 13.73 -16.57
CA ASP A 11 3.92 15.03 -16.91
C ASP A 11 2.69 15.37 -16.06
N VAL A 12 2.07 14.35 -15.47
CA VAL A 12 0.85 14.48 -14.67
C VAL A 12 1.05 14.09 -13.20
N THR A 13 2.30 13.86 -12.79
CA THR A 13 2.63 13.57 -11.39
C THR A 13 2.65 14.84 -10.58
N PHE A 14 2.02 14.82 -9.41
CA PHE A 14 2.08 15.92 -8.45
C PHE A 14 2.06 15.38 -7.02
N THR A 15 2.46 16.20 -6.05
CA THR A 15 2.26 15.90 -4.63
C THR A 15 0.93 16.48 -4.16
N ALA A 16 -0.03 15.60 -3.87
CA ALA A 16 -1.28 15.96 -3.24
C ALA A 16 -1.05 16.27 -1.75
N ARG A 17 -1.63 17.39 -1.29
CA ARG A 17 -1.73 17.71 0.14
C ARG A 17 -3.18 17.55 0.56
N TYR A 18 -3.45 16.63 1.47
CA TYR A 18 -4.80 16.40 1.98
C TYR A 18 -4.97 17.16 3.29
N TRP A 19 -5.95 18.04 3.34
CA TRP A 19 -6.22 18.90 4.49
C TRP A 19 -7.41 18.35 5.29
N LYS A 20 -7.31 18.41 6.62
CA LYS A 20 -8.39 18.10 7.54
C LYS A 20 -8.26 19.04 8.74
N ASP A 21 -9.37 19.67 9.13
CA ASP A 21 -9.44 20.58 10.29
C ASP A 21 -8.36 21.68 10.26
N GLY A 22 -8.13 22.28 9.07
CA GLY A 22 -7.19 23.39 8.90
C GLY A 22 -5.71 23.02 8.88
N LYS A 23 -5.35 21.72 8.94
CA LYS A 23 -3.97 21.23 8.86
C LYS A 23 -3.78 20.19 7.76
N VAL A 24 -2.56 20.07 7.25
CA VAL A 24 -2.19 18.99 6.34
C VAL A 24 -2.16 17.68 7.13
N LEU A 25 -3.03 16.74 6.76
CA LEU A 25 -3.13 15.42 7.37
C LEU A 25 -2.13 14.44 6.77
N MET A 26 -2.03 14.44 5.44
CA MET A 26 -1.16 13.54 4.70
C MET A 26 -0.68 14.17 3.38
N LEU A 27 0.47 13.69 2.92
CA LEU A 27 1.08 13.99 1.63
C LEU A 27 1.15 12.71 0.80
N ALA A 28 0.91 12.81 -0.51
CA ALA A 28 1.06 11.67 -1.40
C ALA A 28 1.47 12.12 -2.80
N PRO A 29 2.52 11.54 -3.39
CA PRO A 29 2.66 11.53 -4.84
C PRO A 29 1.41 10.90 -5.46
N SER A 30 0.87 11.55 -6.49
CA SER A 30 -0.32 11.11 -7.19
C SER A 30 -0.25 11.51 -8.67
N PHE A 31 -1.21 11.01 -9.45
CA PHE A 31 -1.40 11.32 -10.86
C PHE A 31 -2.78 11.95 -11.07
N LEU A 32 -2.93 12.76 -12.12
CA LEU A 32 -4.22 13.37 -12.44
C LEU A 32 -5.29 12.29 -12.67
N GLY A 33 -6.40 12.36 -11.93
CA GLY A 33 -7.49 11.38 -12.00
C GLY A 33 -7.36 10.19 -11.03
N TRP A 34 -6.21 10.00 -10.37
CA TRP A 34 -6.06 8.99 -9.31
C TRP A 34 -6.58 9.54 -7.97
N VAL A 35 -7.56 8.86 -7.38
CA VAL A 35 -8.21 9.29 -6.12
C VAL A 35 -7.75 8.51 -4.89
N GLY A 36 -6.95 7.45 -5.08
CA GLY A 36 -6.40 6.63 -4.00
C GLY A 36 -5.00 7.06 -3.55
N ILE A 37 -4.36 6.22 -2.74
CA ILE A 37 -2.96 6.36 -2.31
C ILE A 37 -2.17 5.13 -2.76
N HIS A 38 -1.10 5.35 -3.50
CA HIS A 38 -0.11 4.31 -3.83
C HIS A 38 1.14 4.48 -2.95
N THR A 39 1.61 5.72 -2.81
CA THR A 39 2.65 6.14 -1.87
C THR A 39 2.11 7.30 -1.04
N GLY A 40 2.33 7.29 0.27
CA GLY A 40 1.82 8.35 1.12
C GLY A 40 2.52 8.46 2.47
N MET A 41 2.50 9.65 3.04
CA MET A 41 2.96 9.94 4.39
C MET A 41 1.86 10.68 5.15
N ARG A 42 1.48 10.13 6.30
CA ARG A 42 0.63 10.81 7.27
C ARG A 42 1.52 11.65 8.19
N MET A 43 1.24 12.94 8.30
CA MET A 43 2.16 13.93 8.89
C MET A 43 2.49 13.70 10.38
N ASP A 44 1.67 12.93 11.09
CA ASP A 44 1.77 12.72 12.54
C ASP A 44 1.96 11.24 12.93
N GLY A 45 2.17 10.34 11.97
CA GLY A 45 2.08 8.90 12.24
C GLY A 45 3.06 8.03 11.46
N TRP A 46 2.73 7.77 10.20
CA TRP A 46 3.29 6.65 9.45
C TRP A 46 3.26 6.92 7.94
N THR A 47 4.04 6.14 7.21
CA THR A 47 4.18 6.16 5.76
C THR A 47 3.76 4.84 5.16
N PHE A 48 3.36 4.87 3.89
CA PHE A 48 2.87 3.71 3.15
C PHE A 48 3.37 3.72 1.72
N GLU A 49 3.62 2.53 1.21
CA GLU A 49 3.94 2.26 -0.18
C GLU A 49 3.36 0.89 -0.57
N GLN A 50 2.99 0.72 -1.84
CA GLN A 50 2.40 -0.51 -2.36
C GLN A 50 3.22 -1.06 -3.53
N ASN A 51 3.79 -2.24 -3.36
CA ASN A 51 4.45 -2.96 -4.43
C ASN A 51 3.52 -4.00 -5.05
N MET A 52 3.54 -4.10 -6.37
CA MET A 52 2.82 -5.14 -7.12
C MET A 52 3.39 -6.53 -6.78
N ARG A 53 2.53 -7.55 -6.77
CA ARG A 53 2.92 -8.95 -6.56
C ARG A 53 2.39 -9.82 -7.71
N HIS A 54 3.25 -10.65 -8.26
CA HIS A 54 2.92 -11.57 -9.35
C HIS A 54 2.50 -12.96 -8.83
N PRO A 55 1.75 -13.75 -9.62
CA PRO A 55 1.13 -13.38 -10.90
C PRO A 55 -0.18 -12.59 -10.72
N LEU A 56 -0.47 -11.69 -11.67
CA LEU A 56 -1.75 -10.96 -11.72
C LEU A 56 -2.73 -11.65 -12.67
N ASP A 57 -3.87 -12.08 -12.13
CA ASP A 57 -5.02 -12.54 -12.91
C ASP A 57 -6.11 -11.45 -12.93
N ARG A 58 -6.10 -10.62 -13.97
CA ARG A 58 -7.02 -9.48 -14.11
C ARG A 58 -8.49 -9.91 -14.13
N ALA A 59 -8.80 -11.08 -14.68
CA ALA A 59 -10.17 -11.58 -14.75
C ALA A 59 -10.68 -11.97 -13.36
N LYS A 60 -9.85 -12.70 -12.58
CA LYS A 60 -10.17 -13.00 -11.18
C LYS A 60 -10.25 -11.75 -10.33
N SER A 61 -9.34 -10.79 -10.50
CA SER A 61 -9.40 -9.52 -9.78
C SER A 61 -10.70 -8.75 -10.04
N LEU A 62 -11.11 -8.65 -11.30
CA LEU A 62 -12.39 -8.01 -11.66
C LEU A 62 -13.59 -8.76 -11.08
N GLN A 63 -13.56 -10.10 -11.07
CA GLN A 63 -14.61 -10.91 -10.46
C GLN A 63 -14.67 -10.70 -8.94
N ALA A 64 -13.52 -10.68 -8.26
CA ALA A 64 -13.43 -10.45 -6.83
C ALA A 64 -13.98 -9.07 -6.43
N PHE A 65 -13.64 -8.03 -7.21
CA PHE A 65 -14.19 -6.69 -7.02
C PHE A 65 -15.71 -6.66 -7.19
N LYS A 66 -16.24 -7.22 -8.29
CA LYS A 66 -17.69 -7.28 -8.54
C LYS A 66 -18.45 -8.08 -7.48
N ALA A 67 -17.82 -9.10 -6.90
CA ALA A 67 -18.40 -9.92 -5.85
C ALA A 67 -18.24 -9.32 -4.43
N GLY A 68 -17.61 -8.14 -4.30
CA GLY A 68 -17.34 -7.51 -2.99
C GLY A 68 -16.33 -8.27 -2.13
N LYS A 69 -15.50 -9.11 -2.74
CA LYS A 69 -14.51 -9.96 -2.04
C LYS A 69 -13.15 -9.28 -1.84
N GLY A 70 -12.94 -8.11 -2.42
CA GLY A 70 -11.70 -7.35 -2.25
C GLY A 70 -11.89 -5.89 -2.62
N ASP A 71 -11.20 -5.01 -1.89
CA ASP A 71 -11.26 -3.58 -2.12
C ASP A 71 -10.31 -3.13 -3.22
N LEU A 72 -10.61 -1.96 -3.81
CA LEU A 72 -9.63 -1.16 -4.52
C LEU A 72 -8.63 -0.61 -3.49
N TYR A 73 -7.44 -1.23 -3.44
CA TYR A 73 -6.47 -0.97 -2.36
C TYR A 73 -6.19 0.53 -2.16
N GLY A 74 -5.98 1.29 -3.24
CA GLY A 74 -5.60 2.70 -3.13
C GLY A 74 -6.69 3.54 -2.46
N TRP A 75 -7.96 3.23 -2.72
CA TRP A 75 -9.08 3.88 -2.03
C TRP A 75 -9.14 3.48 -0.55
N ARG A 76 -9.00 2.18 -0.27
CA ARG A 76 -9.02 1.68 1.12
C ARG A 76 -7.87 2.25 1.95
N VAL A 77 -6.65 2.30 1.40
CA VAL A 77 -5.47 2.89 2.06
C VAL A 77 -5.70 4.36 2.36
N ARG A 78 -6.28 5.12 1.40
CA ARG A 78 -6.65 6.52 1.64
C ARG A 78 -7.56 6.66 2.87
N GLN A 79 -8.61 5.85 2.96
CA GLN A 79 -9.54 5.87 4.10
C GLN A 79 -8.83 5.52 5.42
N ILE A 80 -7.90 4.55 5.39
CA ILE A 80 -7.09 4.19 6.56
C ILE A 80 -6.18 5.36 6.96
N MET A 81 -5.51 6.03 6.04
CA MET A 81 -4.70 7.21 6.35
C MET A 81 -5.53 8.37 6.94
N GLU A 82 -6.77 8.54 6.47
CA GLU A 82 -7.69 9.56 6.97
C GLU A 82 -8.21 9.27 8.39
N THR A 83 -8.28 7.99 8.80
CA THR A 83 -8.95 7.55 10.04
C THR A 83 -8.04 6.91 11.09
N SER A 84 -6.89 6.36 10.73
CA SER A 84 -5.96 5.65 11.62
C SER A 84 -4.69 6.48 11.92
N PRO A 85 -4.61 7.17 13.06
CA PRO A 85 -3.49 8.06 13.37
C PRO A 85 -2.20 7.36 13.76
N THR A 86 -2.28 6.12 14.26
CA THR A 86 -1.13 5.40 14.81
C THR A 86 -0.61 4.35 13.84
N TYR A 87 0.70 4.08 13.90
CA TYR A 87 1.33 2.98 13.16
C TYR A 87 0.65 1.64 13.48
N GLN A 88 0.43 1.32 14.75
CA GLN A 88 -0.20 0.06 15.16
C GLN A 88 -1.62 -0.08 14.62
N GLY A 89 -2.42 1.00 14.67
CA GLY A 89 -3.78 0.98 14.12
C GLY A 89 -3.79 0.83 12.60
N ALA A 90 -2.84 1.46 11.91
CA ALA A 90 -2.64 1.29 10.48
C ALA A 90 -2.21 -0.13 10.11
N LEU A 91 -1.23 -0.70 10.82
CA LEU A 91 -0.76 -2.07 10.63
C LEU A 91 -1.91 -3.06 10.77
N THR A 92 -2.68 -2.99 11.86
CA THR A 92 -3.86 -3.84 12.05
C THR A 92 -4.88 -3.66 10.93
N SER A 93 -5.17 -2.42 10.52
CA SER A 93 -6.15 -2.13 9.45
C SER A 93 -5.70 -2.65 8.09
N LEU A 94 -4.43 -2.48 7.74
CA LEU A 94 -3.85 -2.90 6.46
C LEU A 94 -3.73 -4.43 6.39
N THR A 95 -3.31 -5.08 7.47
CA THR A 95 -3.27 -6.55 7.55
C THR A 95 -4.67 -7.14 7.35
N ASN A 96 -5.70 -6.55 7.95
CA ASN A 96 -7.09 -7.02 7.84
C ASN A 96 -7.82 -6.55 6.55
N THR A 97 -7.19 -5.71 5.73
CA THR A 97 -7.79 -5.25 4.48
C THR A 97 -7.84 -6.40 3.47
N ARG A 98 -9.00 -6.62 2.85
CA ARG A 98 -9.12 -7.52 1.69
C ARG A 98 -8.80 -6.75 0.42
N VAL A 99 -7.98 -7.32 -0.44
CA VAL A 99 -7.59 -6.68 -1.70
C VAL A 99 -8.07 -7.49 -2.89
N MET A 100 -8.46 -6.83 -3.98
CA MET A 100 -8.91 -7.55 -5.18
C MET A 100 -7.78 -8.17 -6.02
N ALA A 101 -6.51 -7.94 -5.65
CA ALA A 101 -5.34 -8.48 -6.34
C ALA A 101 -4.19 -8.70 -5.34
N PRO A 102 -3.29 -9.66 -5.58
CA PRO A 102 -2.11 -9.84 -4.75
C PRO A 102 -1.20 -8.59 -4.76
N MET A 103 -0.61 -8.26 -3.62
CA MET A 103 0.30 -7.12 -3.48
C MET A 103 1.12 -7.18 -2.19
N TYR A 104 2.09 -6.29 -2.06
CA TYR A 104 2.77 -5.99 -0.81
C TYR A 104 2.38 -4.60 -0.34
N PHE A 105 2.13 -4.46 0.96
CA PHE A 105 2.06 -3.16 1.62
C PHE A 105 3.31 -2.97 2.49
N ILE A 106 3.99 -1.86 2.26
CA ILE A 106 5.14 -1.44 3.03
C ILE A 106 4.68 -0.31 3.93
N LEU A 107 4.93 -0.46 5.23
CA LEU A 107 4.50 0.47 6.26
C LEU A 107 5.71 0.87 7.10
N SER A 108 5.87 2.16 7.41
CA SER A 108 6.88 2.61 8.38
C SER A 108 6.30 3.68 9.29
N GLY A 109 6.47 3.49 10.60
CA GLY A 109 6.08 4.45 11.63
C GLY A 109 7.22 5.40 12.01
N LYS A 110 7.01 6.16 13.07
CA LYS A 110 7.97 7.14 13.60
C LYS A 110 8.74 6.63 14.83
N GLY A 111 8.27 5.54 15.42
CA GLY A 111 8.86 4.89 16.58
C GLY A 111 10.00 3.93 16.20
N LYS A 112 10.73 3.50 17.23
CA LYS A 112 11.82 2.53 17.09
C LYS A 112 11.25 1.19 16.59
N TYR A 113 11.86 0.63 15.54
CA TYR A 113 11.43 -0.63 14.91
C TYR A 113 9.95 -0.65 14.46
N GLU A 114 9.34 0.52 14.20
CA GLU A 114 8.02 0.59 13.54
C GLU A 114 8.22 0.48 12.01
N GLY A 115 8.33 -0.74 11.51
CA GLY A 115 8.36 -1.00 10.06
C GLY A 115 7.84 -2.39 9.76
N ALA A 116 7.06 -2.52 8.69
CA ALA A 116 6.44 -3.78 8.30
C ALA A 116 6.34 -3.95 6.78
N VAL A 117 6.39 -5.20 6.34
CA VAL A 117 5.99 -5.64 5.00
C VAL A 117 4.85 -6.65 5.17
N ILE A 118 3.69 -6.31 4.61
CA ILE A 118 2.47 -7.13 4.67
C ILE A 118 2.26 -7.73 3.28
N THR A 119 2.33 -9.05 3.18
CA THR A 119 1.99 -9.76 1.94
C THR A 119 0.48 -9.98 1.88
N LYS A 120 -0.12 -9.62 0.75
CA LYS A 120 -1.56 -9.75 0.52
C LYS A 120 -1.82 -10.72 -0.63
N ASP A 121 -2.66 -11.70 -0.36
CA ASP A 121 -3.33 -12.51 -1.38
C ASP A 121 -4.66 -11.88 -1.79
N LEU A 122 -5.30 -12.43 -2.81
CA LEU A 122 -6.60 -11.96 -3.30
C LEU A 122 -7.70 -12.28 -2.28
N GLY A 123 -8.44 -11.26 -1.87
CA GLY A 123 -9.58 -11.37 -0.98
C GLY A 123 -9.21 -11.81 0.44
N ASP A 124 -9.83 -12.91 0.89
CA ASP A 124 -9.57 -13.57 2.17
C ASP A 124 -8.66 -14.80 1.99
N ASP A 125 -8.08 -15.01 0.81
CA ASP A 125 -7.19 -16.14 0.57
C ASP A 125 -5.94 -16.03 1.45
N HIS A 126 -5.47 -17.17 1.94
CA HIS A 126 -4.18 -17.33 2.62
C HIS A 126 -3.50 -18.54 2.01
N LEU A 127 -2.78 -18.31 0.91
CA LEU A 127 -2.19 -19.39 0.13
C LEU A 127 -1.02 -20.03 0.88
N ALA A 128 -0.88 -21.34 0.71
CA ALA A 128 0.30 -22.04 1.22
C ALA A 128 1.56 -21.45 0.59
N GLY A 129 2.51 -21.02 1.44
CA GLY A 129 3.75 -20.38 1.00
C GLY A 129 3.68 -18.86 0.85
N THR A 130 2.55 -18.22 1.14
CA THR A 130 2.50 -16.75 1.30
C THR A 130 3.39 -16.33 2.48
N PRO A 131 4.36 -15.42 2.28
CA PRO A 131 5.19 -14.92 3.37
C PRO A 131 4.34 -14.27 4.47
N GLU A 132 4.67 -14.61 5.71
CA GLU A 132 4.14 -13.95 6.90
C GLU A 132 4.42 -12.44 6.89
N VAL A 133 3.65 -11.69 7.68
CA VAL A 133 3.93 -10.27 7.91
C VAL A 133 5.32 -10.14 8.55
N ARG A 134 6.23 -9.46 7.87
CA ARG A 134 7.57 -9.19 8.38
C ARG A 134 7.59 -7.84 9.07
N GLN A 135 8.24 -7.76 10.22
CA GLN A 135 8.42 -6.52 10.96
C GLN A 135 9.90 -6.31 11.31
N LEU A 136 10.29 -5.04 11.45
CA LEU A 136 11.55 -4.69 12.09
C LEU A 136 11.53 -5.21 13.53
N ASN A 137 12.67 -5.68 14.02
CA ASN A 137 12.75 -6.30 15.33
C ASN A 137 14.11 -6.03 15.99
N GLU A 138 14.08 -5.50 17.20
CA GLU A 138 15.27 -5.23 17.97
C GLU A 138 15.96 -6.50 18.47
N ALA A 139 15.17 -7.50 18.90
CA ALA A 139 15.69 -8.66 19.60
C ALA A 139 16.54 -9.56 18.70
N ASP A 140 16.20 -9.65 17.41
CA ASP A 140 16.95 -10.42 16.41
C ASP A 140 17.85 -9.54 15.51
N GLY A 141 17.87 -8.23 15.74
CA GLY A 141 18.70 -7.28 15.00
C GLY A 141 18.18 -6.93 13.59
N THR A 142 16.93 -7.27 13.25
CA THR A 142 16.31 -6.89 11.97
C THR A 142 16.04 -5.37 11.90
N TRP A 143 17.03 -4.63 11.39
CA TRP A 143 17.00 -3.16 11.30
C TRP A 143 16.52 -2.61 9.94
N TYR A 144 16.34 -3.48 8.93
CA TYR A 144 15.73 -3.11 7.65
C TYR A 144 14.87 -4.25 7.09
N LEU A 145 13.90 -3.90 6.24
CA LEU A 145 13.15 -4.83 5.41
C LEU A 145 13.27 -4.39 3.96
N LEU A 146 13.59 -5.33 3.07
CA LEU A 146 13.55 -5.13 1.62
C LEU A 146 12.33 -5.85 1.05
N GLN A 147 11.60 -5.18 0.17
CA GLN A 147 10.52 -5.76 -0.61
C GLN A 147 10.51 -5.17 -2.01
N THR A 148 10.62 -6.03 -3.02
CA THR A 148 10.43 -5.70 -4.44
C THR A 148 9.05 -6.21 -4.86
N ASN A 149 8.95 -6.95 -5.96
CA ASN A 149 7.72 -7.53 -6.49
C ASN A 149 7.62 -9.06 -6.30
N ASP A 150 8.62 -9.66 -5.63
CA ASP A 150 8.71 -11.10 -5.39
C ASP A 150 8.61 -11.47 -3.91
N ASP A 151 8.15 -12.69 -3.66
CA ASP A 151 8.08 -13.21 -2.30
C ASP A 151 9.50 -13.44 -1.76
N VAL A 152 9.75 -12.94 -0.54
CA VAL A 152 11.06 -13.07 0.13
C VAL A 152 11.51 -14.53 0.34
N ASN A 153 10.59 -15.48 0.28
CA ASN A 153 10.86 -16.92 0.44
C ASN A 153 11.05 -17.64 -0.91
N LYS A 154 11.18 -16.90 -2.02
CA LYS A 154 11.44 -17.41 -3.37
C LYS A 154 12.64 -16.71 -3.97
N LEU A 155 13.18 -17.28 -5.05
CA LEU A 155 14.13 -16.57 -5.89
C LEU A 155 13.39 -15.43 -6.61
N PRO A 156 14.02 -14.25 -6.74
CA PRO A 156 13.46 -13.17 -7.55
C PRO A 156 13.42 -13.59 -9.04
N GLU A 157 12.40 -13.14 -9.76
CA GLU A 157 12.21 -13.38 -11.19
C GLU A 157 12.65 -12.20 -12.06
#